data_AF-D7FED5-F1
#
_entry.id   AF-D7FED5-F1
#
_cell.length_a   1.000
_cell.length_b   1.000
_cell.length_c   1.000
_cell.angle_alpha   90.00
_cell.angle_beta   90.00
_cell.angle_gamma   90.00
#
_symmetry.space_group_name_H-M   'P 1'
#
loop_
_entity.id
_entity.type
_entity.pdbx_description
1 polymer ?
#
loop_
_entity_poly.entity_id
_entity_poly.type
_entity_poly.pdbx_seq_one_letter_code
_entity_poly.pdbx_strand_id
1 'polypeptide(L)' 'MKKERTESLVAQALKNIGNDRYMLDNLVFARVKQLNAGAKTLVNMDPKRHKLVDIAIREIAEGKIDIDRIDERN' A
#
# COMPACT_ATOMS: atom_id res chain seq x y z
N MET A 1 -1.48 -19.73 8.51
CA MET A 1 -1.76 -18.33 8.13
C MET A 1 -2.93 -18.32 7.17
N LYS A 2 -4.06 -17.68 7.52
CA LYS A 2 -5.22 -17.58 6.62
C LYS A 2 -4.78 -16.78 5.39
N LYS A 3 -4.88 -17.36 4.19
CA LYS A 3 -4.62 -16.65 2.93
C LYS A 3 -5.75 -15.62 2.75
N GLU A 4 -5.53 -14.38 3.17
CA GLU A 4 -6.46 -13.31 2.84
C GLU A 4 -6.53 -13.15 1.33
N ARG A 5 -7.75 -13.09 0.80
CA ARG A 5 -7.98 -12.89 -0.62
C ARG A 5 -7.54 -11.48 -1.00
N THR A 6 -6.88 -11.33 -2.15
CA THR A 6 -6.42 -10.04 -2.68
C THR A 6 -7.55 -9.00 -2.74
N GLU A 7 -8.77 -9.42 -3.06
CA GLU A 7 -9.98 -8.57 -3.05
C GLU A 7 -10.26 -7.94 -1.67
N SER A 8 -10.09 -8.71 -0.59
CA SER A 8 -10.28 -8.24 0.79
C SER A 8 -9.22 -7.20 1.17
N LEU A 9 -8.00 -7.37 0.68
CA LEU A 9 -6.92 -6.43 0.93
C LEU A 9 -7.13 -5.09 0.24
N VAL A 10 -7.53 -5.14 -1.03
CA VAL A 10 -7.84 -3.93 -1.80
C VAL A 10 -8.99 -3.17 -1.14
N ALA A 11 -10.03 -3.87 -0.68
CA ALA A 11 -11.14 -3.25 0.03
C ALA A 11 -10.70 -2.60 1.35
N GLN A 12 -9.78 -3.22 2.10
CA GLN A 12 -9.22 -2.62 3.32
C GLN A 12 -8.36 -1.41 3.02
N ALA A 13 -7.48 -1.49 2.01
CA ALA A 13 -6.64 -0.37 1.58
C ALA A 13 -7.49 0.83 1.14
N LEU A 14 -8.55 0.61 0.35
CA LEU A 14 -9.50 1.65 -0.04
C LEU A 14 -10.12 2.34 1.17
N LYS A 15 -10.58 1.56 2.16
CA LYS A 15 -11.19 2.15 3.38
C LYS A 15 -10.21 3.04 4.13
N ASN A 16 -8.95 2.63 4.24
CA ASN A 16 -7.93 3.40 4.98
C ASN A 16 -7.69 4.78 4.35
N ILE A 17 -7.84 4.91 3.03
CA ILE A 17 -7.59 6.16 2.30
C ILE A 17 -8.87 6.90 1.90
N GLY A 18 -10.01 6.62 2.55
CA GLY A 18 -11.27 7.32 2.31
C GLY A 18 -12.07 6.87 1.09
N ASN A 19 -11.88 5.64 0.63
CA ASN A 19 -12.51 5.01 -0.54
C ASN A 19 -12.23 5.72 -1.88
N ASP A 20 -11.13 6.48 -1.97
CA ASP A 20 -10.70 7.10 -3.22
C ASP A 20 -9.81 6.14 -4.02
N ARG A 21 -10.34 5.64 -5.15
CA ARG A 21 -9.61 4.69 -6.01
C ARG A 21 -8.42 5.33 -6.73
N TYR A 22 -8.56 6.58 -7.17
CA TYR A 22 -7.46 7.28 -7.84
C TYR A 22 -6.30 7.50 -6.87
N MET A 23 -6.62 7.83 -5.63
CA MET A 23 -5.64 7.96 -4.57
C MET A 23 -4.95 6.63 -4.24
N LEU A 24 -5.70 5.52 -4.23
CA LEU A 24 -5.11 4.19 -4.05
C LEU A 24 -4.10 3.88 -5.15
N ASP A 25 -4.49 4.08 -6.40
CA ASP A 25 -3.66 3.78 -7.56
C ASP A 25 -2.37 4.60 -7.52
N ASN A 26 -2.47 5.89 -7.19
CA ASN A 26 -1.32 6.78 -7.04
C ASN A 26 -0.38 6.35 -5.90
N LEU A 27 -0.94 5.99 -4.74
CA LEU A 27 -0.16 5.57 -3.57
C LEU A 27 0.55 4.23 -3.82
N VAL A 28 -0.15 3.28 -4.44
CA VAL A 28 0.42 2.00 -4.87
C VAL A 28 1.54 2.23 -5.88
N PHE A 29 1.33 3.07 -6.90
CA PHE A 29 2.36 3.36 -7.90
C PHE A 29 3.61 4.01 -7.27
N ALA A 30 3.41 5.03 -6.43
CA ALA A 30 4.50 5.69 -5.72
C ALA A 30 5.29 4.70 -4.87
N ARG A 31 4.59 3.82 -4.14
CA ARG A 31 5.25 2.81 -3.31
C ARG A 31 5.99 1.75 -4.12
N VAL A 32 5.40 1.26 -5.21
CA VAL A 32 6.07 0.32 -6.12
C VAL A 32 7.35 0.92 -6.69
N LYS A 33 7.37 2.22 -7.02
CA LYS A 33 8.58 2.92 -7.46
C LYS A 33 9.67 2.92 -6.38
N GLN A 34 9.32 3.16 -5.11
CA GLN A 34 10.26 3.08 -3.99
C GLN A 34 10.83 1.67 -3.81
N LEU A 35 9.97 0.65 -3.87
CA LEU A 35 10.39 -0.76 -3.74
C LEU A 35 11.34 -1.16 -4.87
N ASN A 36 11.07 -0.73 -6.11
CA ASN A 36 11.98 -0.92 -7.25
C ASN A 36 13.33 -0.23 -7.05
N ALA A 37 13.36 0.90 -6.34
CA ALA A 37 14.59 1.60 -5.97
C ALA A 37 15.35 0.95 -4.78
N GLY A 38 14.89 -0.19 -4.29
CA GLY A 38 15.54 -0.93 -3.20
C GLY A 38 15.05 -0.55 -1.80
N ALA A 39 13.93 0.17 -1.67
CA ALA A 39 13.32 0.43 -0.38
C ALA A 39 12.94 -0.89 0.32
N LYS A 40 13.12 -0.93 1.64
CA LYS A 40 12.72 -2.08 2.45
C LYS A 40 11.20 -2.19 2.52
N THR A 41 10.71 -3.43 2.53
CA THR A 41 9.31 -3.73 2.82
C THR A 41 9.03 -3.50 4.30
N LEU A 42 7.83 -3.01 4.62
CA LEU A 42 7.33 -2.75 5.97
C LEU A 42 6.51 -3.93 6.50
N VAL A 43 6.31 -4.94 5.67
CA VAL A 43 5.52 -6.15 5.93
C VAL A 43 6.43 -7.37 5.78
N ASN A 44 6.03 -8.51 6.34
CA ASN A 44 6.77 -9.76 6.21
C ASN A 44 6.55 -10.40 4.82
N MET A 45 6.92 -9.68 3.76
CA MET A 45 6.88 -10.12 2.38
C MET A 45 8.22 -9.81 1.73
N ASP A 46 8.83 -10.84 1.15
CA ASP A 46 10.07 -10.72 0.39
C ASP A 46 9.76 -10.17 -1.02
N PRO A 47 10.33 -9.02 -1.42
CA PRO A 47 10.12 -8.43 -2.75
C PRO A 47 10.68 -9.28 -3.89
N LYS A 48 11.54 -10.27 -3.61
CA LYS A 48 12.00 -11.26 -4.60
C LYS A 48 11.01 -12.41 -4.82
N ARG A 49 10.08 -12.61 -3.88
CA ARG A 49 9.10 -13.72 -3.90
C ARG A 49 7.67 -13.28 -4.16
N HIS A 50 7.38 -12.00 -3.98
CA HIS A 50 6.03 -11.44 -4.12
C HIS A 50 6.03 -10.26 -5.08
N LYS A 51 4.89 -10.01 -5.74
CA LYS A 51 4.74 -8.84 -6.60
C LYS A 51 4.79 -7.57 -5.74
N LEU A 52 5.53 -6.57 -6.19
CA LEU A 52 5.65 -5.30 -5.46
C LEU A 52 4.29 -4.61 -5.27
N VAL A 53 3.36 -4.78 -6.21
CA VAL A 53 1.99 -4.28 -6.10
C VAL A 53 1.25 -4.92 -4.92
N ASP A 54 1.38 -6.25 -4.75
CA ASP A 54 0.74 -6.96 -3.63
C ASP A 54 1.32 -6.50 -2.29
N ILE A 55 2.64 -6.24 -2.25
CA ILE A 55 3.33 -5.70 -1.07
C ILE A 55 2.82 -4.29 -0.77
N ALA A 56 2.75 -3.40 -1.76
CA ALA A 56 2.28 -2.04 -1.58
C ALA A 56 0.83 -1.99 -1.07
N ILE A 57 -0.09 -2.78 -1.68
CA ILE A 57 -1.48 -2.87 -1.23
C ILE A 57 -1.55 -3.39 0.21
N ARG A 58 -0.73 -4.39 0.57
CA ARG A 58 -0.65 -4.93 1.92
C ARG A 58 -0.16 -3.88 2.93
N GLU A 59 0.87 -3.12 2.60
CA GLU A 59 1.40 -2.05 3.45
C GLU A 59 0.35 -0.94 3.69
N ILE A 60 -0.41 -0.56 2.65
CA ILE A 60 -1.50 0.43 2.76
C ILE A 60 -2.67 -0.14 3.57
N ALA A 61 -3.07 -1.38 3.32
CA ALA A 61 -4.16 -2.06 4.06
C ALA A 61 -3.85 -2.22 5.56
N GLU A 62 -2.57 -2.44 5.91
CA GLU A 62 -2.10 -2.49 7.30
C GLU A 62 -1.86 -1.09 7.92
N GLY A 63 -2.10 0.00 7.17
CA GLY A 63 -1.93 1.37 7.65
C GLY A 63 -0.47 1.78 7.85
N LYS A 64 0.48 1.05 7.26
CA LYS A 64 1.92 1.35 7.33
C LYS A 64 2.34 2.44 6.35
N ILE A 65 1.50 2.66 5.34
CA ILE A 65 1.61 3.73 4.35
C ILE A 65 0.26 4.41 4.30
N ASP A 66 0.28 5.73 4.42
CA ASP A 66 -0.89 6.58 4.34
C ASP A 66 -0.54 7.83 3.52
N ILE A 67 -1.53 8.66 3.24
CA ILE A 67 -1.30 9.98 2.66
C ILE A 67 -0.93 10.94 3.79
N ASP A 68 0.28 11.49 3.71
CA ASP A 68 0.59 12.72 4.45
C ASP A 68 -0.31 13.82 3.89
N ARG A 69 -1.43 14.08 4.56
CA ARG A 69 -2.20 15.30 4.30
C ARG A 69 -1.30 16.47 4.67
N ILE A 70 -0.90 17.25 3.67
CA ILE A 70 -0.41 18.61 3.89
C ILE A 70 -1.64 19.40 4.34
N ASP A 71 -1.98 19.34 5.63
CA ASP A 71 -2.98 20.23 6.22
C ASP A 71 -2.36 21.64 6.14
N GLU A 72 -2.87 22.48 5.24
CA GLU A 72 -2.47 23.88 5.08
C GLU A 72 -2.94 24.73 6.28
N ARG A 73 -2.64 24.29 7.49
CA ARG A 73 -2.80 25.09 8.71
C ARG A 73 -1.47 25.76 9.02
N ASN A 74 -1.19 26.83 8.29
CA ASN A 74 -0.36 27.94 8.76
C ASN A 74 -1.12 29.24 8.52
#